data_AF-A0A8J4WKB3-F1
#
_entry.id   AF-A0A8J4WKB3-F1
#
_cell.length_a   1.000
_cell.length_b   1.000
_cell.length_c   1.000
_cell.angle_alpha   90.00
_cell.angle_beta   90.00
_cell.angle_gamma   90.00
#
_symmetry.space_group_name_H-M   'P 1'
#
loop_
_entity.id
_entity.type
_entity.pdbx_description
1 polymer ?
#
loop_
_entity_poly.entity_id
_entity_poly.type
_entity_poly.pdbx_seq_one_letter_code
_entity_poly.pdbx_strand_id
1 'polypeptide(L)'
;MRMSTPFVGTNDYGILTMTQDQIHEAVDEAHAHNFQVGVHANGDVTIDMVLKAYERASKVARSQSPSSYRALHAGESDLIRRIKASGVIPTPFWTYVYYHGEKWTQWRRQGGVDVRAPFVPRRRHPGPGRLRLHAGPFEPLMAIQSMVTRKDYKGRVWGAVQKVTVDEALTIATINGAYLVGRAPEGIDHGR
;
A
#
# COMPACT_ATOMS: atom_id res chain seq x y z
N MET A 1 12.73 0.62 -5.72
CA MET A 1 12.03 -0.66 -5.92
C MET A 1 13.06 -1.77 -5.99
N ARG A 2 13.07 -2.71 -5.03
CA ARG A 2 13.99 -3.84 -4.98
C ARG A 2 13.24 -5.09 -4.56
N MET A 3 13.47 -6.19 -5.26
CA MET A 3 12.92 -7.51 -4.95
C MET A 3 13.98 -8.45 -4.37
N SER A 4 13.61 -9.48 -3.61
CA SER A 4 14.55 -10.54 -3.20
C SER A 4 14.90 -11.50 -4.34
N THR A 5 14.02 -11.61 -5.33
CA THR A 5 14.20 -12.42 -6.54
C THR A 5 14.29 -11.53 -7.78
N PRO A 6 15.04 -11.91 -8.82
CA PRO A 6 15.13 -11.08 -10.02
C PRO A 6 13.82 -11.09 -10.81
N PHE A 7 13.67 -10.10 -11.70
CA PHE A 7 12.59 -10.08 -12.68
C PHE A 7 12.64 -11.32 -13.57
N VAL A 8 11.48 -11.72 -14.10
CA VAL A 8 11.39 -12.90 -14.97
C VAL A 8 12.25 -12.71 -16.21
N GLY A 9 13.15 -13.65 -16.47
CA GLY A 9 14.03 -13.63 -17.63
C GLY A 9 15.25 -12.71 -17.51
N THR A 10 15.55 -12.17 -16.32
CA THR A 10 16.71 -11.30 -16.11
C THR A 10 17.50 -11.67 -14.85
N ASN A 11 18.66 -11.02 -14.67
CA ASN A 11 19.41 -10.97 -13.40
C ASN A 11 19.25 -9.62 -12.69
N ASP A 12 18.26 -8.82 -13.10
CA ASP A 12 17.94 -7.52 -12.51
C ASP A 12 16.99 -7.72 -11.33
N TYR A 13 17.23 -7.02 -10.24
CA TYR A 13 16.41 -7.06 -9.03
C TYR A 13 15.74 -5.72 -8.71
N GLY A 14 15.99 -4.70 -9.54
CA GLY A 14 15.57 -3.32 -9.31
C GLY A 14 16.61 -2.50 -8.53
N ILE A 15 16.23 -1.27 -8.24
CA ILE A 15 17.10 -0.21 -7.71
C ILE A 15 16.61 0.23 -6.33
N LEU A 16 17.53 0.29 -5.36
CA LEU A 16 17.34 1.01 -4.10
C LEU A 16 17.79 2.45 -4.30
N THR A 17 16.92 3.40 -3.96
CA THR A 17 17.22 4.84 -4.03
C THR A 17 17.72 5.40 -2.70
N MET A 18 17.55 4.65 -1.60
CA MET A 18 17.99 4.99 -0.26
C MET A 18 18.52 3.74 0.43
N THR A 19 19.54 3.91 1.27
CA THR A 19 20.02 2.87 2.20
C THR A 19 19.06 2.71 3.37
N GLN A 20 19.21 1.65 4.17
CA GLN A 20 18.39 1.47 5.38
C GLN A 20 18.58 2.63 6.37
N ASP A 21 19.82 3.10 6.56
CA ASP A 21 20.14 4.17 7.50
C ASP A 21 19.54 5.51 7.06
N GLN A 22 19.57 5.81 5.76
CA GLN A 22 18.89 7.00 5.22
C GLN A 22 17.37 6.95 5.43
N ILE A 23 16.75 5.76 5.34
CA ILE A 23 15.31 5.62 5.64
C ILE A 23 15.07 5.82 7.14
N HIS A 24 15.91 5.25 8.02
CA HIS A 24 15.81 5.48 9.46
C HIS A 24 15.90 6.96 9.80
N GLU A 25 16.93 7.65 9.31
CA GLU A 25 17.16 9.08 9.56
C GLU A 25 15.96 9.92 9.12
N ALA A 26 15.47 9.73 7.89
CA ALA A 26 14.34 10.50 7.37
C ALA A 26 13.03 10.25 8.14
N VAL A 27 12.80 9.00 8.58
CA VAL A 27 11.60 8.65 9.37
C VAL A 27 11.72 9.21 10.79
N ASP A 28 12.87 9.04 11.43
CA ASP A 28 13.13 9.51 12.80
C ASP A 28 13.03 11.04 12.86
N GLU A 29 13.61 11.76 11.88
CA GLU A 29 13.51 13.23 11.77
C GLU A 29 12.07 13.71 11.62
N ALA A 30 11.31 13.11 10.70
CA ALA A 30 9.91 13.49 10.49
C ALA A 30 9.05 13.21 11.74
N HIS A 31 9.28 12.09 12.43
CA HIS A 31 8.60 11.76 13.68
C HIS A 31 8.95 12.74 14.80
N ALA A 32 10.21 13.15 14.92
CA ALA A 32 10.65 14.15 15.91
C ALA A 32 9.93 15.51 15.73
N HIS A 33 9.49 15.82 14.51
CA HIS A 33 8.76 17.03 14.16
C HIS A 33 7.24 16.82 14.00
N ASN A 34 6.70 15.70 14.47
CA ASN A 34 5.27 15.34 14.40
C ASN A 34 4.68 15.29 12.97
N PHE A 35 5.51 15.08 11.95
CA PHE A 35 5.04 14.89 10.59
C PHE A 35 4.58 13.45 10.33
N GLN A 36 3.54 13.33 9.50
CA GLN A 36 3.15 12.05 8.93
C GLN A 36 4.12 11.65 7.81
N VAL A 37 4.61 10.40 7.85
CA VAL A 37 5.55 9.89 6.85
C VAL A 37 4.84 8.97 5.84
N GLY A 38 5.09 9.23 4.56
CA GLY A 38 4.61 8.45 3.42
C GLY A 38 5.75 8.00 2.52
N VAL A 39 6.16 6.74 2.57
CA VAL A 39 7.28 6.21 1.75
C VAL A 39 6.78 5.46 0.52
N HIS A 40 7.39 5.69 -0.64
CA HIS A 40 7.18 4.85 -1.83
C HIS A 40 8.05 3.60 -1.77
N ALA A 41 7.44 2.42 -1.67
CA ALA A 41 8.14 1.14 -1.58
C ALA A 41 7.48 0.07 -2.44
N ASN A 42 8.15 -0.32 -3.52
CA ASN A 42 7.75 -1.47 -4.31
C ASN A 42 8.79 -2.58 -4.20
N GLY A 43 8.29 -3.79 -4.01
CA GLY A 43 9.09 -4.99 -3.84
C GLY A 43 9.34 -5.33 -2.38
N ASP A 44 9.49 -6.62 -2.12
CA ASP A 44 9.53 -7.20 -0.78
C ASP A 44 10.73 -6.68 0.04
N VAL A 45 11.90 -6.52 -0.59
CA VAL A 45 13.08 -5.95 0.08
C VAL A 45 12.83 -4.49 0.47
N THR A 46 12.30 -3.67 -0.45
CA THR A 46 12.04 -2.26 -0.12
C THR A 46 10.94 -2.10 0.94
N ILE A 47 9.91 -2.95 0.91
CA ILE A 47 8.83 -2.91 1.91
C ILE A 47 9.34 -3.32 3.28
N ASP A 48 10.18 -4.37 3.37
CA ASP A 48 10.84 -4.78 4.60
C ASP A 48 11.66 -3.63 5.22
N MET A 49 12.44 -2.93 4.40
CA MET A 49 13.25 -1.79 4.85
C MET A 49 12.40 -0.67 5.46
N VAL A 50 11.27 -0.35 4.85
CA VAL A 50 10.33 0.66 5.36
C VAL A 50 9.64 0.20 6.64
N LEU A 51 9.21 -1.06 6.71
CA LEU A 51 8.60 -1.62 7.91
C LEU A 51 9.57 -1.58 9.10
N LYS A 52 10.85 -1.92 8.89
CA LYS A 52 11.89 -1.80 9.92
C LYS A 52 12.00 -0.38 10.46
N ALA A 53 11.96 0.62 9.59
CA ALA A 53 12.02 2.02 10.00
C ALA A 53 10.78 2.44 10.81
N TYR A 54 9.58 2.05 10.37
CA TYR A 54 8.35 2.35 11.10
C TYR A 54 8.25 1.61 12.44
N GLU A 55 8.64 0.33 12.49
CA GLU A 55 8.69 -0.48 13.71
C GLU A 55 9.74 0.04 14.71
N ARG A 56 10.82 0.64 14.22
CA ARG A 56 11.82 1.32 15.06
C ARG A 56 11.25 2.62 15.61
N ALA A 57 10.74 3.49 14.75
CA ALA A 57 10.27 4.82 15.13
C ALA A 57 9.08 4.74 16.10
N SER A 58 8.18 3.77 15.94
CA SER A 58 7.04 3.55 16.83
C SER A 58 7.42 3.14 18.26
N LYS A 59 8.63 2.63 18.49
CA LYS A 59 9.13 2.30 19.84
C LYS A 59 9.65 3.52 20.59
N VAL A 60 10.04 4.58 19.87
CA VAL A 60 10.74 5.75 20.41
C VAL A 60 9.82 6.97 20.43
N ALA A 61 8.94 7.10 19.44
CA ALA A 61 8.08 8.25 19.28
C ALA A 61 6.81 8.15 20.17
N ARG A 62 6.48 9.25 20.84
CA ARG A 62 5.16 9.51 21.44
C ARG A 62 4.10 9.92 20.41
N SER A 63 4.47 10.04 19.14
CA SER A 63 3.60 10.54 18.07
C SER A 63 2.49 9.54 17.76
N GLN A 64 1.25 10.04 17.78
CA GLN A 64 0.04 9.28 17.42
C GLN A 64 -0.30 9.38 15.92
N SER A 65 0.53 10.06 15.12
CA SER A 65 0.26 10.30 13.70
C SER A 65 0.41 9.01 12.87
N PRO A 66 -0.59 8.60 12.06
CA PRO A 66 -0.53 7.33 11.34
C PRO A 66 0.53 7.31 10.23
N SER A 67 1.58 6.50 10.37
CA SER A 67 2.55 6.27 9.28
C SER A 67 1.92 5.47 8.13
N SER A 68 2.28 5.79 6.89
CA SER A 68 1.79 5.08 5.70
C SER A 68 2.90 4.79 4.70
N TYR A 69 2.72 3.79 3.86
CA TYR A 69 3.62 3.55 2.73
C TYR A 69 2.82 3.17 1.51
N ARG A 70 3.36 3.50 0.35
CA ARG A 70 2.82 3.10 -0.94
C ARG A 70 3.49 1.81 -1.37
N ALA A 71 2.71 0.75 -1.53
CA ALA A 71 3.19 -0.51 -2.08
C ALA A 71 2.27 -1.07 -3.16
N LEU A 72 2.91 -1.54 -4.24
CA LEU A 72 2.31 -2.34 -5.30
C LEU A 72 2.56 -3.85 -5.14
N HIS A 73 3.59 -4.26 -4.37
CA HIS A 73 4.02 -5.67 -4.27
C HIS A 73 4.42 -6.09 -2.83
N ALA A 74 3.47 -6.53 -2.01
CA ALA A 74 3.68 -7.17 -0.71
C ALA A 74 3.14 -8.61 -0.84
N GLY A 75 3.92 -9.47 -1.47
CA GLY A 75 3.52 -10.84 -1.81
C GLY A 75 3.86 -11.87 -0.74
N GLU A 76 4.40 -11.46 0.41
CA GLU A 76 4.87 -12.37 1.45
C GLU A 76 3.98 -12.31 2.69
N SER A 77 3.59 -13.50 3.18
CA SER A 77 2.71 -13.67 4.33
C SER A 77 3.25 -12.99 5.59
N ASP A 78 4.58 -12.94 5.74
CA ASP A 78 5.22 -12.27 6.86
C ASP A 78 5.16 -10.75 6.78
N LEU A 79 5.43 -10.16 5.61
CA LEU A 79 5.27 -8.71 5.41
C LEU A 79 3.83 -8.29 5.70
N ILE A 80 2.83 -9.02 5.19
CA ILE A 80 1.41 -8.75 5.45
C ILE A 80 1.12 -8.79 6.96
N ARG A 81 1.68 -9.76 7.70
CA ARG A 81 1.54 -9.86 9.15
C ARG A 81 2.12 -8.63 9.86
N ARG A 82 3.32 -8.20 9.47
CA ARG A 82 4.01 -7.05 10.05
C ARG A 82 3.32 -5.72 9.76
N ILE A 83 2.80 -5.56 8.54
CA ILE A 83 1.97 -4.40 8.15
C ILE A 83 0.77 -4.29 9.08
N LYS A 84 0.07 -5.41 9.34
CA LYS A 84 -1.05 -5.45 10.29
C LYS A 84 -0.63 -5.13 11.71
N ALA A 85 0.47 -5.71 12.19
CA ALA A 85 0.95 -5.52 13.57
C ALA A 85 1.45 -4.10 13.85
N SER A 86 2.02 -3.43 12.84
CA SER A 86 2.59 -2.09 12.97
C SER A 86 1.57 -0.96 12.80
N GLY A 87 0.31 -1.27 12.48
CA GLY A 87 -0.73 -0.26 12.21
C GLY A 87 -0.47 0.56 10.93
N VAL A 88 0.49 0.13 10.12
CA VAL A 88 0.91 0.86 8.94
C VAL A 88 -0.12 0.69 7.83
N ILE A 89 -0.47 1.80 7.18
CA ILE A 89 -1.47 1.84 6.12
C ILE A 89 -0.80 1.65 4.75
N PRO A 90 -1.04 0.53 4.04
CA PRO A 90 -0.60 0.40 2.66
C PRO A 90 -1.46 1.26 1.74
N THR A 91 -0.81 1.90 0.76
CA THR A 91 -1.48 2.69 -0.27
C THR A 91 -1.20 2.25 -1.70
N PRO A 92 -1.88 1.22 -2.22
CA PRO A 92 -1.72 0.82 -3.62
C PRO A 92 -2.21 1.91 -4.58
N PHE A 93 -1.95 1.73 -5.86
CA PHE A 93 -2.52 2.58 -6.92
C PHE A 93 -3.82 1.94 -7.45
N TRP A 94 -4.93 2.66 -7.35
CA TRP A 94 -6.25 2.14 -7.72
C TRP A 94 -6.50 1.97 -9.23
N THR A 95 -5.81 2.74 -10.07
CA THR A 95 -5.91 2.67 -11.54
C THR A 95 -4.88 1.71 -12.14
N TYR A 96 -3.97 1.18 -11.32
CA TYR A 96 -2.80 0.45 -11.80
C TYR A 96 -3.17 -0.84 -12.52
N VAL A 97 -4.18 -1.56 -12.05
CA VAL A 97 -4.62 -2.77 -12.75
C VAL A 97 -5.14 -2.42 -14.14
N TYR A 98 -5.84 -1.29 -14.28
CA TYR A 98 -6.37 -0.86 -15.56
C TYR A 98 -5.27 -0.51 -16.57
N TYR A 99 -4.29 0.31 -16.17
CA TYR A 99 -3.25 0.82 -17.07
C TYR A 99 -1.97 0.00 -17.14
N HIS A 100 -1.68 -0.79 -16.11
CA HIS A 100 -0.38 -1.41 -15.89
C HIS A 100 -0.45 -2.87 -15.44
N GLY A 101 -1.63 -3.49 -15.50
CA GLY A 101 -1.81 -4.90 -15.15
C GLY A 101 -0.87 -5.81 -15.93
N GLU A 102 -0.58 -5.48 -17.20
CA GLU A 102 0.36 -6.23 -18.05
C GLU A 102 1.77 -6.35 -17.47
N LYS A 103 2.20 -5.37 -16.68
CA LYS A 103 3.53 -5.39 -16.06
C LYS A 103 3.66 -6.54 -15.07
N TRP A 104 2.55 -7.12 -14.59
CA TRP A 104 2.58 -8.25 -13.66
C TRP A 104 3.18 -9.53 -14.24
N THR A 105 3.29 -9.64 -15.56
CA THR A 105 3.99 -10.77 -16.21
C THR A 105 5.50 -10.75 -15.97
N GLN A 106 6.08 -9.59 -15.65
CA GLN A 106 7.52 -9.43 -15.41
C GLN A 106 7.95 -9.95 -14.03
N TRP A 107 7.00 -10.36 -13.19
CA TRP A 107 7.24 -10.78 -11.81
C TRP A 107 6.98 -12.29 -11.69
N ARG A 108 7.91 -13.02 -11.07
CA ARG A 108 7.80 -14.48 -10.88
C ARG A 108 6.56 -14.86 -10.07
N ARG A 109 6.15 -14.00 -9.14
CA ARG A 109 4.93 -14.17 -8.33
C ARG A 109 3.79 -13.41 -9.00
N GLN A 110 3.01 -14.11 -9.81
CA GLN A 110 1.78 -13.59 -10.38
C GLN A 110 0.72 -13.45 -9.27
N GLY A 111 0.36 -12.22 -8.93
CA GLY A 111 -0.62 -11.98 -7.86
C GLY A 111 -0.64 -10.56 -7.29
N GLY A 112 0.45 -9.79 -7.44
CA GLY A 112 0.55 -8.45 -6.86
C GLY A 112 0.45 -8.45 -5.32
N VAL A 113 0.40 -7.27 -4.68
CA VAL A 113 -0.13 -7.16 -3.30
C VAL A 113 -1.50 -7.81 -3.28
N ASP A 114 -1.78 -8.65 -2.28
CA ASP A 114 -3.17 -8.90 -1.92
C ASP A 114 -3.84 -7.57 -1.56
N VAL A 115 -4.49 -6.92 -2.53
CA VAL A 115 -5.25 -5.70 -2.23
C VAL A 115 -6.35 -6.02 -1.22
N ARG A 116 -6.86 -7.26 -1.08
CA ARG A 116 -7.77 -7.57 0.02
C ARG A 116 -7.09 -7.59 1.38
N ALA A 117 -5.78 -7.79 1.49
CA ALA A 117 -5.10 -7.81 2.78
C ALA A 117 -5.27 -6.51 3.61
N PRO A 118 -5.35 -5.32 2.98
CA PRO A 118 -5.84 -4.10 3.62
C PRO A 118 -7.33 -3.80 3.49
N PHE A 119 -8.13 -4.65 2.81
CA PHE A 119 -9.55 -4.41 2.50
C PHE A 119 -10.53 -5.48 3.00
N VAL A 120 -10.14 -6.47 3.82
CA VAL A 120 -11.12 -7.39 4.45
C VAL A 120 -11.73 -6.73 5.69
N PRO A 121 -13.04 -6.43 5.71
CA PRO A 121 -13.72 -6.03 6.93
C PRO A 121 -13.93 -7.28 7.80
N ARG A 122 -12.97 -7.60 8.67
CA ARG A 122 -13.27 -8.40 9.87
C ARG A 122 -13.31 -7.48 11.08
N ARG A 123 -14.57 -7.20 11.46
CA ARG A 123 -15.19 -6.64 12.68
C ARG A 123 -14.38 -6.22 13.92
N ARG A 124 -13.06 -6.38 14.07
CA ARG A 124 -12.35 -5.96 15.31
C ARG A 124 -10.93 -5.41 15.16
N HIS A 125 -10.36 -5.25 13.97
CA HIS A 125 -9.20 -4.36 13.73
C HIS A 125 -8.92 -4.18 12.22
N PRO A 126 -9.51 -3.16 11.57
CA PRO A 126 -9.19 -2.80 10.18
C PRO A 126 -8.13 -1.70 10.14
N GLY A 127 -6.94 -2.00 9.61
CA GLY A 127 -6.00 -0.97 9.17
C GLY A 127 -6.56 -0.33 7.90
N PRO A 128 -6.77 1.00 7.83
CA PRO A 128 -7.45 1.62 6.70
C PRO A 128 -6.51 1.74 5.51
N GLY A 129 -6.58 0.84 4.52
CA GLY A 129 -5.88 1.03 3.25
C GLY A 129 -6.44 2.24 2.47
N ARG A 130 -5.58 3.11 1.94
CA ARG A 130 -5.96 4.22 1.03
C ARG A 130 -5.37 3.99 -0.35
N LEU A 131 -6.08 4.20 -1.44
CA LEU A 131 -5.44 4.17 -2.76
C LEU A 131 -4.96 5.58 -3.18
N ARG A 132 -3.74 5.69 -3.71
CA ARG A 132 -3.22 6.97 -4.26
C ARG A 132 -3.38 7.01 -5.78
N LEU A 133 -3.55 8.22 -6.29
CA LEU A 133 -4.00 8.49 -7.66
C LEU A 133 -3.01 8.13 -8.78
N HIS A 134 -1.72 8.44 -8.62
CA HIS A 134 -0.89 8.61 -9.82
C HIS A 134 0.01 7.43 -10.15
N ALA A 135 -0.57 6.49 -10.89
CA ALA A 135 0.10 5.66 -11.90
C ALA A 135 -0.80 5.54 -13.15
N GLY A 136 -1.58 6.59 -13.43
CA GLY A 136 -2.56 6.69 -14.51
C GLY A 136 -3.30 8.04 -14.44
N PRO A 137 -4.15 8.36 -15.43
CA PRO A 137 -4.97 9.57 -15.47
C PRO A 137 -5.99 9.68 -14.29
N PHE A 138 -6.61 10.86 -14.15
CA PHE A 138 -7.47 11.22 -13.00
C PHE A 138 -8.95 10.92 -13.31
N GLU A 139 -9.34 9.65 -13.25
CA GLU A 139 -10.74 9.26 -13.49
C GLU A 139 -11.23 8.38 -12.33
N PRO A 140 -11.90 8.96 -11.33
CA PRO A 140 -12.37 8.22 -10.15
C PRO A 140 -13.26 7.01 -10.48
N LEU A 141 -14.13 7.13 -11.50
CA LEU A 141 -14.97 6.02 -11.95
C LEU A 141 -14.15 4.89 -12.59
N MET A 142 -13.09 5.23 -13.32
CA MET A 142 -12.16 4.23 -13.87
C MET A 142 -11.39 3.53 -12.75
N ALA A 143 -11.00 4.27 -11.71
CA ALA A 143 -10.34 3.69 -10.54
C ALA A 143 -11.27 2.68 -9.82
N ILE A 144 -12.54 3.04 -9.64
CA ILE A 144 -13.57 2.14 -9.09
C ILE A 144 -13.75 0.91 -9.99
N GLN A 145 -13.89 1.11 -11.30
CA GLN A 145 -13.98 0.02 -12.27
C GLN A 145 -12.76 -0.90 -12.19
N SER A 146 -11.56 -0.35 -12.09
CA SER A 146 -10.31 -1.10 -12.01
C SER A 146 -10.25 -1.97 -10.74
N MET A 147 -10.70 -1.44 -9.60
CA MET A 147 -10.79 -2.19 -8.34
C MET A 147 -11.83 -3.33 -8.38
N VAL A 148 -13.02 -3.04 -8.93
CA VAL A 148 -14.15 -3.98 -8.92
C VAL A 148 -13.96 -5.08 -9.97
N THR A 149 -13.54 -4.69 -11.17
CA THR A 149 -13.40 -5.63 -12.30
C THR A 149 -12.06 -6.32 -12.32
N ARG A 150 -11.01 -5.65 -11.80
CA ARG A 150 -9.61 -6.06 -11.91
C ARG A 150 -9.19 -6.33 -13.36
N LYS A 151 -9.82 -5.63 -14.31
CA LYS A 151 -9.49 -5.72 -15.73
C LYS A 151 -8.53 -4.60 -16.15
N ASP A 152 -7.59 -4.94 -17.04
CA ASP A 152 -6.83 -3.93 -17.77
C ASP A 152 -7.61 -3.35 -18.95
N TYR A 153 -7.03 -2.35 -19.62
CA TYR A 153 -7.61 -1.72 -20.81
C TYR A 153 -7.82 -2.68 -22.00
N LYS A 154 -7.21 -3.88 -21.98
CA LYS A 154 -7.44 -4.97 -22.95
C LYS A 154 -8.44 -6.01 -22.46
N GLY A 155 -9.05 -5.80 -21.29
CA GLY A 155 -10.03 -6.70 -20.70
C GLY A 155 -9.45 -7.90 -19.94
N ARG A 156 -8.12 -8.02 -19.82
CA ARG A 156 -7.48 -9.14 -19.10
C ARG A 156 -7.64 -8.95 -17.60
N VAL A 157 -7.95 -10.02 -16.89
CA VAL A 157 -8.17 -9.99 -15.44
C VAL A 157 -6.87 -10.28 -14.68
N TRP A 158 -6.55 -9.43 -13.71
CA TRP A 158 -5.33 -9.52 -12.91
C TRP A 158 -5.66 -9.72 -11.44
N GLY A 159 -5.20 -10.82 -10.83
CA GLY A 159 -5.51 -11.15 -9.42
C GLY A 159 -7.02 -11.12 -9.14
N ALA A 160 -7.78 -12.04 -9.72
CA ALA A 160 -9.24 -12.06 -9.57
C ALA A 160 -9.70 -12.22 -8.11
N VAL A 161 -8.91 -12.93 -7.30
CA VAL A 161 -9.09 -13.12 -5.85
C VAL A 161 -8.89 -11.85 -5.03
N GLN A 162 -8.80 -10.70 -5.68
CA GLN A 162 -8.51 -9.40 -5.08
C GLN A 162 -9.53 -8.34 -5.45
N LYS A 163 -10.56 -8.71 -6.23
CA LYS A 163 -11.71 -7.83 -6.50
C LYS A 163 -12.38 -7.41 -5.20
N VAL A 164 -12.85 -6.18 -5.18
CA VAL A 164 -13.71 -5.60 -4.13
C VAL A 164 -15.09 -5.31 -4.71
N THR A 165 -16.07 -5.17 -3.84
CA THR A 165 -17.41 -4.68 -4.18
C THR A 165 -17.39 -3.18 -4.50
N VAL A 166 -18.46 -2.67 -5.10
CA VAL A 166 -18.61 -1.23 -5.37
C VAL A 166 -18.60 -0.42 -4.07
N ASP A 167 -19.27 -0.91 -3.02
CA ASP A 167 -19.33 -0.22 -1.71
C ASP A 167 -17.96 -0.17 -1.03
N GLU A 168 -17.19 -1.26 -1.09
CA GLU A 168 -15.79 -1.27 -0.62
C GLU A 168 -14.94 -0.29 -1.43
N ALA A 169 -15.07 -0.27 -2.76
CA ALA A 169 -14.35 0.66 -3.63
C ALA A 169 -14.68 2.14 -3.30
N LEU A 170 -15.95 2.46 -3.05
CA LEU A 170 -16.39 3.79 -2.63
C LEU A 170 -15.84 4.17 -1.26
N THR A 171 -15.86 3.24 -0.29
CA THR A 171 -15.29 3.46 1.06
C THR A 171 -13.80 3.76 0.98
N ILE A 172 -13.06 3.01 0.15
CA ILE A 172 -11.63 3.24 -0.05
C ILE A 172 -11.37 4.60 -0.72
N ALA A 173 -12.19 4.96 -1.71
CA ALA A 173 -12.10 6.21 -2.45
C ALA A 173 -12.38 7.45 -1.60
N THR A 174 -13.15 7.31 -0.53
CA THR A 174 -13.69 8.42 0.26
C THR A 174 -13.19 8.38 1.70
N ILE A 175 -13.84 7.60 2.57
CA ILE A 175 -13.63 7.57 4.02
C ILE A 175 -12.18 7.20 4.37
N ASN A 176 -11.66 6.10 3.80
CA ASN A 176 -10.26 5.71 4.06
C ASN A 176 -9.27 6.72 3.47
N GLY A 177 -9.66 7.33 2.35
CA GLY A 177 -8.98 8.44 1.71
C GLY A 177 -8.75 9.61 2.67
N ALA A 178 -9.83 10.04 3.32
CA ALA A 178 -9.87 11.16 4.27
C ALA A 178 -9.14 10.82 5.58
N TYR A 179 -9.35 9.62 6.12
CA TYR A 179 -8.66 9.15 7.33
C TYR A 179 -7.15 9.21 7.18
N LEU A 180 -6.60 8.69 6.06
CA LEU A 180 -5.15 8.63 5.93
C LEU A 180 -4.50 10.03 5.91
N VAL A 181 -5.16 11.04 5.37
CA VAL A 181 -4.62 12.40 5.28
C VAL A 181 -4.95 13.26 6.49
N GLY A 182 -5.44 12.65 7.58
CA GLY A 182 -5.81 13.36 8.82
C GLY A 182 -7.03 14.26 8.67
N ARG A 183 -7.93 13.96 7.73
CA ARG A 183 -9.13 14.78 7.42
C ARG A 183 -10.45 13.98 7.53
N ALA A 184 -10.47 12.87 8.26
CA ALA A 184 -11.75 12.20 8.51
C ALA A 184 -12.69 13.15 9.28
N PRO A 185 -13.98 13.21 8.94
CA PRO A 185 -14.93 14.03 9.68
C PRO A 185 -14.97 13.60 11.15
N GLU A 186 -14.94 14.58 12.06
CA GLU A 186 -15.22 14.36 13.47
C GLU A 186 -16.59 13.68 13.59
N GLY A 187 -16.64 12.48 14.19
CA GLY A 187 -17.90 11.76 14.42
C GLY A 187 -17.94 10.31 13.97
N ILE A 188 -16.90 9.77 13.31
CA ILE A 188 -16.78 8.30 13.19
C ILE A 188 -16.16 7.77 14.49
N ASP A 189 -17.02 7.47 15.46
CA ASP A 189 -16.66 6.79 16.71
C ASP A 189 -16.13 5.39 16.38
N HIS A 190 -14.81 5.24 16.51
CA HIS A 190 -14.14 3.95 16.51
C HIS A 190 -13.95 3.55 17.97
N GLY A 191 -15.03 3.02 18.56
CA GLY A 191 -15.12 2.64 19.97
C GLY A 191 -13.81 2.08 20.53
N ARG A 192 -13.39 2.69 21.63
CA ARG A 192 -12.20 2.36 22.44
C ARG A 192 -12.18 0.90 22.87
#